data_AF-A0A940C6Q4-F1
#
_entry.id   AF-A0A940C6Q4-F1
#
_cell.length_a   1.000
_cell.length_b   1.000
_cell.length_c   1.000
_cell.angle_alpha   90.00
_cell.angle_beta   90.00
_cell.angle_gamma   90.00
#
_symmetry.space_group_name_H-M   'P 1'
#
loop_
_entity.id
_entity.type
_entity.pdbx_description
1 polymer ?
#
loop_
_entity_poly.entity_id
_entity_poly.type
_entity_poly.pdbx_seq_one_letter_code
_entity_poly.pdbx_strand_id
1 'polypeptide(L)'
;NSAKSKIRQFLKKEASASVTEKAAALKAKEDAATEAAKAEEEARKKAQEEAKKLAQALKKEKRAERTRGVSVKGVSDLMIHFAKCCSPVPGDAIVGYTTKGRGVSIHRMDCTNIRALPEVEKLRLIDVSWDDDDSGQNFDADITIVAEDRKGLFSDVSKVCVDMDININGLTLKKDKENICTMDLTLSIANTGDIVKVMARMKQVKSVLEVYRTRS
;
A
#
# COMPACT_ATOMS: atom_id res chain seq x y z
N ASN A 1 -43.59 -86.81 3.13
CA ASN A 1 -42.83 -85.96 2.18
C ASN A 1 -43.09 -84.44 2.29
N SER A 2 -43.62 -83.88 3.39
CA SER A 2 -43.98 -82.44 3.46
C SER A 2 -43.12 -81.60 4.43
N ALA A 3 -42.69 -82.16 5.57
CA ALA A 3 -41.98 -81.40 6.61
C ALA A 3 -40.55 -80.98 6.21
N LYS A 4 -39.77 -81.86 5.57
CA LYS A 4 -38.38 -81.56 5.14
C LYS A 4 -38.32 -80.46 4.07
N SER A 5 -39.33 -80.36 3.20
CA SER A 5 -39.44 -79.31 2.18
C SER A 5 -39.71 -77.94 2.82
N LYS A 6 -40.66 -77.89 3.77
CA LYS A 6 -41.02 -76.65 4.48
C LYS A 6 -39.85 -76.12 5.33
N ILE A 7 -39.13 -76.99 6.03
CA ILE A 7 -37.94 -76.60 6.82
C ILE A 7 -36.82 -76.08 5.89
N ARG A 8 -36.57 -76.75 4.77
CA ARG A 8 -35.54 -76.30 3.80
C ARG A 8 -35.90 -74.95 3.17
N GLN A 9 -37.17 -74.71 2.89
CA GLN A 9 -37.65 -73.44 2.34
C GLN A 9 -37.60 -72.31 3.38
N PHE A 10 -37.87 -72.61 4.65
CA PHE A 10 -37.75 -71.67 5.76
C PHE A 10 -36.28 -71.28 6.03
N LEU A 11 -35.38 -72.26 6.12
CA LEU A 11 -33.94 -72.03 6.29
C LEU A 11 -33.33 -71.23 5.12
N LYS A 12 -33.81 -71.46 3.88
CA LYS A 12 -33.35 -70.71 2.69
C LYS A 12 -33.85 -69.26 2.71
N LYS A 13 -35.04 -69.01 3.27
CA LYS A 13 -35.63 -67.68 3.40
C LYS A 13 -34.94 -66.86 4.49
N GLU A 14 -34.67 -67.44 5.66
CA GLU A 14 -33.90 -66.78 6.73
C GLU A 14 -32.45 -66.48 6.30
N ALA A 15 -31.79 -67.43 5.62
CA ALA A 15 -30.45 -67.20 5.09
C ALA A 15 -30.42 -66.05 4.07
N SER A 16 -31.44 -65.93 3.20
CA SER A 16 -31.54 -64.82 2.25
C SER A 16 -31.78 -63.46 2.91
N ALA A 17 -32.60 -63.42 3.97
CA ALA A 17 -32.89 -62.20 4.73
C ALA A 17 -31.65 -61.68 5.49
N SER A 18 -30.88 -62.59 6.09
CA SER A 18 -29.61 -62.26 6.76
C SER A 18 -28.54 -61.72 5.81
N VAL A 19 -28.48 -62.25 4.59
CA VAL A 19 -27.56 -61.78 3.55
C VAL A 19 -27.95 -60.39 3.05
N THR A 20 -29.26 -60.10 2.90
CA THR A 20 -29.73 -58.76 2.50
C THR A 20 -29.52 -57.69 3.59
N GLU A 21 -29.70 -58.00 4.87
CA GLU A 21 -29.42 -57.08 5.98
C GLU A 21 -27.92 -56.75 6.08
N LYS A 22 -27.05 -57.76 5.96
CA LYS A 22 -25.59 -57.55 5.96
C LYS A 22 -25.13 -56.73 4.75
N ALA A 23 -25.73 -56.95 3.57
CA ALA A 23 -25.44 -56.17 2.37
C ALA A 23 -25.90 -54.70 2.51
N ALA A 24 -27.07 -54.46 3.10
CA ALA A 24 -27.57 -53.11 3.37
C ALA A 24 -26.71 -52.36 4.40
N ALA A 25 -26.25 -53.05 5.45
CA ALA A 25 -25.37 -52.46 6.48
C ALA A 25 -23.96 -52.14 5.95
N LEU A 26 -23.42 -52.95 5.04
CA LEU A 26 -22.15 -52.67 4.35
C LEU A 26 -22.26 -51.45 3.43
N LYS A 27 -23.35 -51.38 2.64
CA LYS A 27 -23.61 -50.25 1.74
C LYS A 27 -23.80 -48.92 2.49
N ALA A 28 -24.53 -48.93 3.61
CA ALA A 28 -24.68 -47.74 4.46
C ALA A 28 -23.36 -47.25 5.09
N LYS A 29 -22.43 -48.17 5.41
CA LYS A 29 -21.09 -47.81 5.88
C LYS A 29 -20.21 -47.25 4.76
N GLU A 30 -20.32 -47.79 3.55
CA GLU A 30 -19.63 -47.24 2.38
C GLU A 30 -20.15 -45.84 2.04
N ASP A 31 -21.47 -45.65 1.99
CA ASP A 31 -22.08 -44.34 1.70
C ASP A 31 -21.67 -43.28 2.74
N ALA A 32 -21.69 -43.61 4.03
CA ALA A 32 -21.25 -42.72 5.11
C ALA A 32 -19.73 -42.40 5.05
N ALA A 33 -18.89 -43.38 4.69
CA ALA A 33 -17.46 -43.16 4.48
C ALA A 33 -17.19 -42.25 3.27
N THR A 34 -18.01 -42.39 2.21
CA THR A 34 -17.90 -41.56 1.01
C THR A 34 -18.35 -40.12 1.27
N GLU A 35 -19.38 -39.93 2.11
CA GLU A 35 -19.87 -38.61 2.50
C GLU A 35 -18.89 -37.88 3.44
N ALA A 36 -18.29 -38.60 4.39
CA ALA A 36 -17.22 -38.07 5.25
C ALA A 36 -15.98 -37.65 4.43
N ALA A 37 -15.57 -38.47 3.46
CA ALA A 37 -14.46 -38.15 2.57
C ALA A 37 -14.73 -36.91 1.70
N LYS A 38 -15.97 -36.73 1.22
CA LYS A 38 -16.38 -35.53 0.48
C LYS A 38 -16.38 -34.27 1.35
N ALA A 39 -16.86 -34.37 2.59
CA ALA A 39 -16.86 -33.26 3.54
C ALA A 39 -15.44 -32.82 3.92
N GLU A 40 -14.52 -33.79 4.12
CA GLU A 40 -13.11 -33.51 4.39
C GLU A 40 -12.40 -32.87 3.18
N GLU A 41 -12.71 -33.33 1.96
CA GLU A 41 -12.20 -32.72 0.73
C GLU A 41 -12.71 -31.29 0.53
N GLU A 42 -13.99 -31.02 0.81
CA GLU A 42 -14.58 -29.69 0.71
C GLU A 42 -14.01 -28.72 1.76
N ALA A 43 -13.81 -29.19 3.01
CA ALA A 43 -13.15 -28.43 4.06
C ALA A 43 -11.70 -28.09 3.68
N ARG A 44 -10.97 -29.04 3.09
CA ARG A 44 -9.60 -28.83 2.60
C ARG A 44 -9.55 -27.83 1.44
N LYS A 45 -10.52 -27.84 0.52
CA LYS A 45 -10.62 -26.85 -0.57
C LYS A 45 -10.90 -25.45 -0.05
N LYS A 46 -11.84 -25.29 0.90
CA LYS A 46 -12.13 -23.99 1.54
C LYS A 46 -10.91 -23.44 2.28
N ALA A 47 -10.24 -24.28 3.07
CA ALA A 47 -9.00 -23.88 3.76
C ALA A 47 -7.87 -23.48 2.78
N GLN A 48 -7.74 -24.17 1.64
CA GLN A 48 -6.77 -23.78 0.60
C GLN A 48 -7.14 -22.46 -0.09
N GLU A 49 -8.42 -22.18 -0.30
CA GLU A 49 -8.88 -20.92 -0.89
C GLU A 49 -8.65 -19.74 0.07
N GLU A 50 -8.97 -19.91 1.35
CA GLU A 50 -8.70 -18.92 2.39
C GLU A 50 -7.20 -18.65 2.55
N ALA A 51 -6.38 -19.70 2.56
CA ALA A 51 -4.92 -19.57 2.60
C ALA A 51 -4.37 -18.82 1.37
N LYS A 52 -4.92 -19.06 0.18
CA LYS A 52 -4.57 -18.31 -1.04
C LYS A 52 -4.97 -16.84 -0.96
N LYS A 53 -6.17 -16.53 -0.46
CA LYS A 53 -6.64 -15.14 -0.26
C LYS A 53 -5.75 -14.41 0.73
N LEU A 54 -5.42 -15.03 1.87
CA LEU A 54 -4.51 -14.46 2.86
C LEU A 54 -3.10 -14.23 2.30
N ALA A 55 -2.55 -15.21 1.56
CA ALA A 55 -1.25 -15.06 0.92
C ALA A 55 -1.23 -13.94 -0.14
N GLN A 56 -2.32 -13.75 -0.89
CA GLN A 56 -2.44 -12.65 -1.85
C GLN A 56 -2.54 -11.28 -1.16
N ALA A 57 -3.30 -11.17 -0.06
CA ALA A 57 -3.38 -9.94 0.73
C ALA A 57 -2.01 -9.54 1.29
N LEU A 58 -1.29 -10.47 1.90
CA LEU A 58 0.07 -10.24 2.42
C LEU A 58 1.07 -9.84 1.32
N LYS A 59 0.91 -10.39 0.11
CA LYS A 59 1.73 -10.01 -1.04
C LYS A 59 1.38 -8.60 -1.56
N LYS A 60 0.11 -8.18 -1.51
CA LYS A 60 -0.33 -6.82 -1.86
C LYS A 60 0.23 -5.81 -0.86
N GLU A 61 0.15 -6.09 0.44
CA GLU A 61 0.69 -5.22 1.49
C GLU A 61 2.20 -5.01 1.36
N LYS A 62 2.97 -6.11 1.23
CA LYS A 62 4.43 -6.03 1.03
C LYS A 62 4.81 -5.25 -0.23
N ARG A 63 4.00 -5.34 -1.29
CA ARG A 63 4.21 -4.56 -2.51
C ARG A 63 3.95 -3.07 -2.25
N ALA A 64 2.84 -2.73 -1.60
CA ALA A 64 2.50 -1.35 -1.26
C ALA A 64 3.56 -0.68 -0.38
N GLU A 65 4.14 -1.42 0.56
CA GLU A 65 5.25 -0.93 1.40
C GLU A 65 6.51 -0.62 0.58
N ARG A 66 6.84 -1.48 -0.40
CA ARG A 66 8.04 -1.32 -1.25
C ARG A 66 7.90 -0.24 -2.30
N THR A 67 6.71 -0.09 -2.88
CA THR A 67 6.46 0.87 -3.96
C THR A 67 5.99 2.22 -3.44
N ARG A 68 5.53 2.29 -2.18
CA ARG A 68 5.04 3.51 -1.51
C ARG A 68 4.06 4.32 -2.38
N GLY A 69 3.17 3.61 -3.07
CA GLY A 69 2.17 4.19 -3.96
C GLY A 69 2.69 4.64 -5.33
N VAL A 70 3.82 4.13 -5.81
CA VAL A 70 4.35 4.42 -7.17
C VAL A 70 4.40 3.16 -8.04
N SER A 71 3.75 3.21 -9.20
CA SER A 71 3.87 2.20 -10.25
C SER A 71 4.94 2.56 -11.28
N VAL A 72 5.69 1.55 -11.69
CA VAL A 72 6.68 1.66 -12.78
C VAL A 72 6.15 0.92 -13.99
N LYS A 73 6.18 1.56 -15.16
CA LYS A 73 5.63 0.98 -16.39
C LYS A 73 6.39 -0.29 -16.78
N GLY A 74 5.67 -1.43 -16.80
CA GLY A 74 6.20 -2.71 -17.28
C GLY A 74 7.05 -3.50 -16.28
N VAL A 75 7.31 -2.99 -15.07
CA VAL A 75 8.09 -3.69 -14.04
C VAL A 75 7.43 -3.58 -12.68
N SER A 76 7.17 -4.73 -12.03
CA SER A 76 6.70 -4.81 -10.64
C SER A 76 7.86 -5.15 -9.69
N ASP A 77 7.76 -4.71 -8.44
CA ASP A 77 8.70 -5.05 -7.34
C ASP A 77 10.11 -4.43 -7.47
N LEU A 78 10.17 -3.16 -7.89
CA LEU A 78 11.39 -2.37 -7.81
C LEU A 78 11.50 -1.70 -6.45
N MET A 79 12.72 -1.60 -5.94
CA MET A 79 13.04 -0.77 -4.79
C MET A 79 12.95 0.70 -5.20
N ILE A 80 12.04 1.44 -4.56
CA ILE A 80 11.77 2.85 -4.85
C ILE A 80 12.20 3.71 -3.66
N HIS A 81 12.78 4.86 -3.96
CA HIS A 81 13.09 5.88 -2.96
C HIS A 81 12.75 7.26 -3.52
N PHE A 82 12.19 8.12 -2.68
CA PHE A 82 11.87 9.50 -3.05
C PHE A 82 13.10 10.38 -2.88
N ALA A 83 13.39 11.19 -3.90
CA ALA A 83 14.54 12.07 -3.88
C ALA A 83 14.31 13.25 -2.93
N LYS A 84 15.29 13.47 -2.03
CA LYS A 84 15.27 14.60 -1.08
C LYS A 84 15.47 15.97 -1.72
N CYS A 85 15.89 16.03 -2.99
CA CYS A 85 16.04 17.32 -3.67
C CYS A 85 14.65 17.94 -3.94
N CYS A 86 13.69 17.18 -4.46
CA CYS A 86 12.38 17.74 -4.84
C CYS A 86 11.19 17.16 -4.05
N SER A 87 11.46 16.23 -3.12
CA SER A 87 10.52 15.64 -2.16
C SER A 87 9.12 15.41 -2.74
N PRO A 88 8.99 14.54 -3.78
CA PRO A 88 7.74 14.35 -4.52
C PRO A 88 6.63 13.77 -3.64
N VAL A 89 5.39 14.21 -3.85
CA VAL A 89 4.20 13.73 -3.13
C VAL A 89 3.08 13.35 -4.09
N PRO A 90 2.09 12.54 -3.67
CA PRO A 90 0.95 12.18 -4.49
C PRO A 90 0.27 13.40 -5.13
N GLY A 91 0.11 13.35 -6.46
CA GLY A 91 -0.40 14.43 -7.29
C GLY A 91 0.68 15.24 -8.03
N ASP A 92 1.97 15.03 -7.73
CA ASP A 92 3.05 15.58 -8.55
C ASP A 92 3.23 14.79 -9.85
N ALA A 93 3.58 15.48 -10.93
CA ALA A 93 4.15 14.83 -12.11
C ALA A 93 5.55 14.29 -11.76
N ILE A 94 5.73 12.97 -11.79
CA ILE A 94 6.95 12.30 -11.36
C ILE A 94 7.67 11.59 -12.50
N VAL A 95 8.97 11.35 -12.31
CA VAL A 95 9.84 10.58 -13.20
C VAL A 95 10.79 9.73 -12.35
N GLY A 96 11.05 8.50 -12.79
CA GLY A 96 12.01 7.60 -12.15
C GLY A 96 13.39 7.77 -12.76
N TYR A 97 14.43 7.77 -11.94
CA TYR A 97 15.83 7.70 -12.38
C TYR A 97 16.48 6.42 -11.83
N THR A 98 16.95 5.56 -12.73
CA THR A 98 17.57 4.29 -12.35
C THR A 98 18.95 4.54 -11.74
N THR A 99 19.14 4.27 -10.45
CA THR A 99 20.44 4.44 -9.78
C THR A 99 21.34 3.21 -9.95
N LYS A 100 22.64 3.34 -9.69
CA LYS A 100 23.56 2.19 -9.67
C LYS A 100 23.39 1.44 -8.34
N GLY A 101 22.56 0.41 -8.32
CA GLY A 101 22.44 -0.54 -7.19
C GLY A 101 21.52 -0.12 -6.03
N ARG A 102 20.88 1.07 -6.06
CA ARG A 102 19.92 1.52 -5.03
C ARG A 102 18.47 1.55 -5.51
N GLY A 103 18.17 0.89 -6.64
CA GLY A 103 16.84 0.89 -7.26
C GLY A 103 16.55 2.20 -8.01
N VAL A 104 15.29 2.65 -7.98
CA VAL A 104 14.79 3.80 -8.74
C VAL A 104 14.56 4.99 -7.81
N SER A 105 15.18 6.13 -8.13
CA SER A 105 14.97 7.41 -7.44
C SER A 105 13.81 8.15 -8.09
N ILE A 106 12.80 8.52 -7.32
CA ILE A 106 11.63 9.25 -7.83
C ILE A 106 11.88 10.74 -7.65
N HIS A 107 11.74 11.47 -8.74
CA HIS A 107 11.85 12.92 -8.79
C HIS A 107 10.58 13.51 -9.37
N ARG A 108 10.35 14.80 -9.10
CA ARG A 108 9.40 15.59 -9.88
C ARG A 108 9.95 15.80 -11.29
N MET A 109 9.05 15.82 -12.27
CA MET A 109 9.41 16.05 -13.67
C MET A 109 10.10 17.41 -13.90
N ASP A 110 9.78 18.41 -13.07
CA ASP A 110 10.36 19.75 -13.13
C ASP A 110 11.62 19.94 -12.24
N CYS A 111 12.12 18.88 -11.60
CA CYS A 111 13.28 18.93 -10.73
C CYS A 111 14.54 19.41 -11.47
N THR A 112 15.25 20.36 -10.89
CA THR A 112 16.44 20.99 -11.49
C THR A 112 17.54 19.96 -11.72
N ASN A 113 17.74 19.06 -10.75
CA ASN A 113 18.72 17.98 -10.87
C ASN A 113 18.41 17.01 -12.03
N ILE A 114 17.14 16.74 -12.32
CA ILE A 114 16.75 15.91 -13.46
C ILE A 114 16.88 16.67 -14.78
N ARG A 115 16.47 17.93 -14.81
CA ARG A 115 16.57 18.78 -16.00
C ARG A 115 18.01 19.03 -16.42
N ALA A 116 18.94 19.08 -15.47
CA ALA A 116 20.36 19.28 -15.69
C ALA A 116 21.14 18.01 -16.09
N LEU A 117 20.48 16.84 -16.20
CA LEU A 117 21.16 15.60 -16.57
C LEU A 117 21.71 15.67 -18.02
N PRO A 118 22.93 15.12 -18.26
CA PRO A 118 23.43 14.90 -19.61
C PRO A 118 22.53 13.97 -20.43
N GLU A 119 22.50 14.11 -21.76
CA GLU A 119 21.67 13.29 -22.66
C GLU A 119 21.88 11.78 -22.46
N VAL A 120 23.12 11.36 -22.23
CA VAL A 120 23.46 9.95 -21.97
C VAL A 120 22.80 9.44 -20.68
N GLU A 121 22.64 10.30 -19.67
CA GLU A 121 22.00 9.94 -18.41
C GLU A 121 20.48 9.96 -18.50
N LYS A 122 19.89 10.75 -19.40
CA LYS A 122 18.44 10.76 -19.64
C LYS A 122 17.91 9.42 -20.11
N LEU A 123 18.75 8.58 -20.74
CA LEU A 123 18.42 7.20 -21.10
C LEU A 123 18.09 6.31 -19.89
N ARG A 124 18.46 6.73 -18.67
CA ARG A 124 18.18 6.00 -17.42
C ARG A 124 16.88 6.45 -16.75
N LEU A 125 16.18 7.40 -17.36
CA LEU A 125 14.86 7.83 -16.91
C LEU A 125 13.81 6.78 -17.28
N ILE A 126 12.88 6.54 -16.36
CA ILE A 126 11.80 5.58 -16.50
C ILE A 126 10.47 6.29 -16.23
N ASP A 127 9.47 5.94 -17.02
CA ASP A 127 8.08 6.36 -16.87
C ASP A 127 7.46 5.72 -15.62
N VAL A 128 7.03 6.57 -14.69
CA VAL A 128 6.47 6.18 -13.39
C VAL A 128 5.25 7.04 -13.09
N SER A 129 4.30 6.47 -12.38
CA SER A 129 3.04 7.12 -12.01
C SER A 129 2.71 6.84 -10.55
N TRP A 130 1.97 7.74 -9.92
CA TRP A 130 1.33 7.43 -8.65
C TRP A 130 0.25 6.37 -8.86
N ASP A 131 0.14 5.44 -7.93
CA ASP A 131 -0.97 4.50 -7.87
C ASP A 131 -2.25 5.24 -7.46
N ASP A 132 -3.39 4.87 -8.03
CA ASP A 132 -4.69 5.48 -7.72
C ASP A 132 -5.20 5.14 -6.30
N ASP A 133 -4.61 4.13 -5.66
CA ASP A 133 -4.91 3.76 -4.27
C ASP A 133 -4.20 4.76 -3.33
N ASP A 134 -4.97 5.70 -2.79
CA ASP A 134 -4.55 6.62 -1.72
C ASP A 134 -4.19 5.79 -0.48
N SER A 135 -2.90 5.48 -0.33
CA SER A 135 -2.41 4.59 0.73
C SER A 135 -2.62 5.13 2.15
N GLY A 136 -3.17 6.34 2.31
CA GLY A 136 -3.32 7.03 3.58
C GLY A 136 -1.97 7.33 4.25
N GLN A 137 -0.88 7.23 3.49
CA GLN A 137 0.46 7.50 3.97
C GLN A 137 0.77 8.98 3.81
N ASN A 138 1.39 9.56 4.83
CA ASN A 138 1.96 10.89 4.72
C ASN A 138 3.38 10.81 4.15
N PHE A 139 3.72 11.80 3.34
CA PHE A 139 5.02 12.01 2.72
C PHE A 139 5.66 13.27 3.31
N ASP A 140 6.99 13.29 3.33
CA ASP A 140 7.72 14.49 3.71
C ASP A 140 7.73 15.47 2.53
N ALA A 141 7.28 16.69 2.78
CA ALA A 141 7.29 17.79 1.82
C ALA A 141 7.97 19.02 2.41
N ASP A 142 8.92 19.58 1.68
CA ASP A 142 9.65 20.76 2.10
C ASP A 142 9.04 22.04 1.53
N ILE A 143 8.72 22.99 2.41
CA ILE A 143 8.31 24.34 2.03
C ILE A 143 9.28 25.37 2.61
N THR A 144 9.55 26.40 1.82
CA THR A 144 10.34 27.55 2.24
C THR A 144 9.40 28.75 2.43
N ILE A 145 9.52 29.38 3.59
CA ILE A 145 8.79 30.60 3.96
C ILE A 145 9.80 31.72 4.10
N VAL A 146 9.59 32.81 3.37
CA VAL A 146 10.35 34.05 3.48
C VAL A 146 9.48 35.07 4.19
N ALA A 147 9.94 35.60 5.30
CA ALA A 147 9.16 36.51 6.14
C ALA A 147 10.05 37.58 6.78
N GLU A 148 9.49 38.72 7.11
CA GLU A 148 10.15 39.70 7.97
C GLU A 148 10.20 39.14 9.41
N ASP A 149 11.39 39.15 10.02
CA ASP A 149 11.59 38.62 11.36
C ASP A 149 10.93 39.53 12.40
N ARG A 150 10.04 38.92 13.17
CA ARG A 150 9.37 39.55 14.31
C ARG A 150 9.14 38.55 15.42
N LYS A 151 8.98 39.09 16.63
CA LYS A 151 8.59 38.28 17.79
C LYS A 151 7.28 37.53 17.50
N GLY A 152 7.30 36.23 17.75
CA GLY A 152 6.14 35.35 17.56
C GLY A 152 5.97 34.78 16.16
N LEU A 153 6.83 35.11 15.18
CA LEU A 153 6.71 34.59 13.80
C LEU A 153 6.60 33.05 13.76
N PHE A 154 7.52 32.34 14.42
CA PHE A 154 7.47 30.88 14.47
C PHE A 154 6.22 30.35 15.18
N SER A 155 5.73 31.05 16.21
CA SER A 155 4.51 30.67 16.92
C SER A 155 3.29 30.74 16.00
N ASP A 156 3.20 31.78 15.18
CA ASP A 156 2.10 31.94 14.23
C ASP A 156 2.16 30.88 13.12
N VAL A 157 3.35 30.60 12.60
CA VAL A 157 3.58 29.53 11.61
C VAL A 157 3.25 28.16 12.19
N SER A 158 3.73 27.85 13.41
CA SER A 158 3.45 26.59 14.09
C SER A 158 1.95 26.41 14.35
N LYS A 159 1.25 27.49 14.70
CA LYS A 159 -0.21 27.47 14.88
C LYS A 159 -0.94 27.08 13.60
N VAL A 160 -0.52 27.60 12.44
CA VAL A 160 -1.12 27.19 11.16
C VAL A 160 -0.98 25.69 10.92
N CYS A 161 0.20 25.11 11.22
CA CYS A 161 0.38 23.66 11.09
C CYS A 161 -0.54 22.87 12.04
N VAL A 162 -0.67 23.32 13.29
CA VAL A 162 -1.55 22.68 14.29
C VAL A 162 -3.03 22.78 13.88
N ASP A 163 -3.48 23.95 13.44
CA ASP A 163 -4.87 24.18 13.01
C ASP A 163 -5.24 23.34 11.78
N MET A 164 -4.25 22.93 10.99
CA MET A 164 -4.42 22.07 9.82
C MET A 164 -4.16 20.58 10.09
N ASP A 165 -3.85 20.20 11.34
CA ASP A 165 -3.47 18.84 11.73
C ASP A 165 -2.27 18.28 10.95
N ILE A 166 -1.25 19.11 10.76
CA ILE A 166 -0.04 18.77 9.99
C ILE A 166 1.17 18.75 10.90
N ASN A 167 1.88 17.61 10.88
CA ASN A 167 3.09 17.45 11.66
C ASN A 167 4.29 18.13 11.01
N ILE A 168 5.12 18.78 11.83
CA ILE A 168 6.41 19.35 11.41
C ILE A 168 7.50 18.32 11.76
N ASN A 169 8.11 17.72 10.75
CA ASN A 169 9.19 16.74 10.90
C ASN A 169 10.58 17.39 10.95
N GLY A 170 10.72 18.60 10.42
CA GLY A 170 11.98 19.32 10.36
C GLY A 170 11.78 20.82 10.24
N LEU A 171 12.71 21.57 10.81
CA LEU A 171 12.75 23.03 10.74
C LEU A 171 14.19 23.49 10.63
N THR A 172 14.47 24.34 9.65
CA THR A 172 15.68 25.16 9.59
C THR A 172 15.27 26.61 9.48
N LEU A 173 15.76 27.44 10.40
CA LEU A 173 15.50 28.88 10.39
C LEU A 173 16.83 29.62 10.20
N LYS A 174 16.88 30.49 9.21
CA LYS A 174 18.00 31.38 8.95
C LYS A 174 17.50 32.83 8.96
N LYS A 175 18.27 33.71 9.59
CA LYS A 175 18.02 35.14 9.59
C LYS A 175 19.13 35.83 8.82
N ASP A 176 18.76 36.77 7.96
CA ASP A 176 19.72 37.61 7.25
C ASP A 176 20.03 38.92 8.02
N LYS A 177 20.81 39.81 7.41
CA LYS A 177 21.17 41.10 8.01
C LYS A 177 20.10 42.18 7.84
N GLU A 178 19.13 41.99 6.94
CA GLU A 178 18.07 42.93 6.59
C GLU A 178 16.76 42.66 7.35
N ASN A 179 16.83 41.88 8.43
CA ASN A 179 15.68 41.47 9.23
C ASN A 179 14.69 40.57 8.46
N ILE A 180 15.15 39.88 7.41
CA ILE A 180 14.40 38.83 6.73
C ILE A 180 14.81 37.47 7.31
N CYS A 181 13.82 36.64 7.51
CA CYS A 181 13.94 35.27 7.96
C CYS A 181 13.50 34.32 6.85
N THR A 182 14.31 33.30 6.59
CA THR A 182 13.99 32.17 5.73
C THR A 182 13.81 30.93 6.61
N MET A 183 12.64 30.33 6.55
CA MET A 183 12.29 29.11 7.27
C MET A 183 12.04 27.99 6.27
N ASP A 184 12.83 26.93 6.35
CA ASP A 184 12.61 25.69 5.64
C ASP A 184 11.91 24.71 6.60
N LEU A 185 10.69 24.30 6.26
CA LEU A 185 9.88 23.37 7.03
C LEU A 185 9.72 22.06 6.25
N THR A 186 10.00 20.94 6.91
CA THR A 186 9.64 19.61 6.42
C THR A 186 8.34 19.20 7.07
N LEU A 187 7.28 19.07 6.27
CA LEU A 187 5.92 18.79 6.72
C LEU A 187 5.49 17.37 6.32
N SER A 188 4.69 16.74 7.17
CA SER A 188 4.05 15.46 6.87
C SER A 188 2.73 15.70 6.14
N ILE A 189 2.69 15.43 4.83
CA ILE A 189 1.57 15.78 3.95
C ILE A 189 1.11 14.56 3.12
N ALA A 190 -0.20 14.38 2.97
CA ALA A 190 -0.77 13.29 2.18
C ALA A 190 -0.68 13.55 0.66
N ASN A 191 -1.02 14.75 0.19
CA ASN A 191 -1.14 15.06 -1.23
C ASN A 191 -0.77 16.51 -1.58
N THR A 192 -0.60 16.80 -2.87
CA THR A 192 -0.32 18.16 -3.38
C THR A 192 -1.41 19.17 -3.02
N GLY A 193 -2.67 18.76 -2.93
CA GLY A 193 -3.78 19.63 -2.54
C GLY A 193 -3.60 20.20 -1.13
N ASP A 194 -3.12 19.41 -0.19
CA ASP A 194 -2.86 19.85 1.18
C ASP A 194 -1.65 20.79 1.26
N ILE A 195 -0.60 20.55 0.46
CA ILE A 195 0.53 21.51 0.32
C ILE A 195 -0.01 22.88 -0.13
N VAL A 196 -0.86 22.90 -1.16
CA VAL A 196 -1.42 24.16 -1.69
C VAL A 196 -2.23 24.89 -0.62
N LYS A 197 -3.06 24.16 0.16
CA LYS A 197 -3.82 24.74 1.28
C LYS A 197 -2.89 25.31 2.36
N VAL A 198 -1.84 24.57 2.75
CA VAL A 198 -0.88 25.03 3.76
C VAL A 198 -0.20 26.30 3.29
N MET A 199 0.34 26.31 2.07
CA MET A 199 1.02 27.48 1.53
C MET A 199 0.08 28.70 1.47
N ALA A 200 -1.20 28.50 1.11
CA ALA A 200 -2.20 29.56 1.10
C ALA A 200 -2.47 30.12 2.51
N ARG A 201 -2.56 29.25 3.53
CA ARG A 201 -2.72 29.66 4.93
C ARG A 201 -1.47 30.34 5.49
N MET A 202 -0.29 29.83 5.17
CA MET A 202 0.99 30.43 5.59
C MET A 202 1.15 31.84 5.04
N LYS A 203 0.73 32.09 3.79
CA LYS A 203 0.72 33.45 3.20
C LYS A 203 -0.18 34.45 3.92
N GLN A 204 -1.17 33.99 4.69
CA GLN A 204 -2.04 34.87 5.48
C GLN A 204 -1.40 35.29 6.80
N VAL A 205 -0.32 34.63 7.23
CA VAL A 205 0.40 35.00 8.45
C VAL A 205 1.07 36.35 8.23
N LYS A 206 0.83 37.29 9.16
CA LYS A 206 1.45 38.62 9.11
C LYS A 206 2.97 38.50 9.06
N SER A 207 3.60 39.32 8.22
CA SER A 207 5.05 39.36 7.96
C SER A 207 5.57 38.28 7.00
N VAL A 208 4.74 37.32 6.56
CA VAL A 208 5.13 36.42 5.47
C VAL A 208 5.11 37.18 4.14
N LEU A 209 6.25 37.17 3.45
CA LEU A 209 6.46 37.81 2.15
C LEU A 209 6.22 36.80 1.03
N GLU A 210 6.78 35.60 1.17
CA GLU A 210 6.69 34.55 0.16
C GLU A 210 6.60 33.17 0.81
N VAL A 211 5.87 32.27 0.15
CA VAL A 211 5.84 30.85 0.48
C VAL A 211 5.87 30.07 -0.82
N TYR A 212 6.84 29.18 -0.94
CA TYR A 212 6.96 28.27 -2.07
C TYR A 212 7.48 26.92 -1.61
N ARG A 213 7.15 25.88 -2.38
CA ARG A 213 7.75 24.56 -2.19
C ARG A 213 9.21 24.62 -2.58
N THR A 214 10.11 24.11 -1.73
CA THR A 214 11.55 24.22 -1.93
C THR A 214 11.91 23.71 -3.33
N ARG A 215 12.46 24.62 -4.16
CA ARG A 215 12.89 24.30 -5.51
C ARG A 215 14.25 23.63 -5.45
N SER A 216 14.36 22.41 -5.97
CA SER A 216 15.65 21.78 -6.27
C SER A 216 15.61 20.94 -7.53
#